data_AF-A0A7S1M443-F1
#
_entry.id   AF-A0A7S1M443-F1
#
_cell.length_a   1.000
_cell.length_b   1.000
_cell.length_c   1.000
_cell.angle_alpha   90.00
_cell.angle_beta   90.00
_cell.angle_gamma   90.00
#
_symmetry.space_group_name_H-M   'P 1'
#
loop_
_entity.id
_entity.type
_entity.pdbx_description
1 polymer ?
#
loop_
_entity_poly.entity_id
_entity_poly.type
_entity_poly.pdbx_seq_one_letter_code
_entity_poly.pdbx_strand_id
1 'polypeptide(L)'
;RRASPPGARLVCSALKRMGFTLAVLTNTGVQDMAERAKRELGIDYAICRDLAVVDGCFTGEYAGELSDVKFRKTDLLKLMADREGIECRNVIVVGEPLQGLKASNARLFLETFGPSIYFNSDKLKDLTIALYLLGFNGSDVRALRKRRWEDGPGDDEPSVPPAKRVMMQVSSRKCDSGQIKNIFAPLAPLKCDVQITTVRHCSLQDGGMCLGLELQLDKEDTEQVTKDLLFNCQRQGFQVRDVNEQVIEASKLAPRNTSACWKHYFQNRHVITLVQKPQIDVSVLSAMMTTLAEHCVNIVKIERLSTGRQLAALQMTVNMPEQLEPAELSGVMAAVAKQHGADIAFQRDDLERWMRRLVVFDMDSTLIQQEVIDELAKMAGVETQVKTITEAAMRGELNFFDSLKSRVALLKGHKADELFEKVKANLIFTPGAKKLCSTLKRMGFKMAVISGGFLPVAQEVQRHLGLDYAFANTLEVDETTGLLTGLTSGPVVTPQRKRALLATIANVEGCEVQQTIAVGDGANDIPMLNAAGLGIAFCAKPKVQAATEFRINQKDLSTVLFLIGVSERAAERLALSSDSAGAALS
;
A
#
# COMPACT_ATOMS: atom_id res chain seq x y z
N ARG A 1 22.30 31.55 -2.90
CA ARG A 1 22.30 31.56 -1.41
C ARG A 1 20.97 31.14 -0.76
N ARG A 2 19.86 30.92 -1.48
CA ARG A 2 18.70 30.22 -0.88
C ARG A 2 18.84 28.72 -1.15
N ALA A 3 19.01 27.96 -0.08
CA ALA A 3 18.82 26.51 -0.08
C ALA A 3 17.37 26.21 -0.48
N SER A 4 17.12 25.00 -0.97
CA SER A 4 15.77 24.44 -1.18
C SER A 4 14.86 24.74 0.03
N PRO A 5 13.53 24.87 -0.16
CA PRO A 5 12.62 25.08 0.96
C PRO A 5 12.87 24.07 2.10
N PRO A 6 12.77 24.49 3.38
CA PRO A 6 12.74 23.55 4.51
C PRO A 6 11.84 22.35 4.21
N GLY A 7 12.29 21.15 4.61
CA GLY A 7 11.58 19.90 4.35
C GLY A 7 11.66 19.36 2.92
N ALA A 8 12.17 20.11 1.93
CA ALA A 8 12.22 19.63 0.54
C ALA A 8 13.02 18.33 0.36
N ARG A 9 14.16 18.20 1.04
CA ARG A 9 14.95 16.95 1.04
C ARG A 9 14.15 15.76 1.58
N LEU A 10 13.47 15.93 2.72
CA LEU A 10 12.65 14.90 3.36
C LEU A 10 11.50 14.45 2.44
N VAL A 11 10.82 15.41 1.81
CA VAL A 11 9.69 15.14 0.91
C VAL A 11 10.17 14.39 -0.32
N CYS A 12 11.19 14.89 -1.02
CA CYS A 12 11.72 14.26 -2.22
C CYS A 12 12.26 12.86 -1.91
N SER A 13 13.04 12.70 -0.84
CA SER A 13 13.61 11.40 -0.49
C SER A 13 12.56 10.38 -0.07
N ALA A 14 11.53 10.79 0.69
CA ALA A 14 10.42 9.93 1.06
C ALA A 14 9.64 9.46 -0.18
N LEU A 15 9.27 10.38 -1.06
CA LEU A 15 8.53 10.05 -2.29
C LEU A 15 9.35 9.15 -3.22
N LYS A 16 10.66 9.40 -3.40
CA LYS A 16 11.53 8.51 -4.20
C LYS A 16 11.54 7.08 -3.67
N ARG A 17 11.65 6.88 -2.35
CA ARG A 17 11.62 5.54 -1.73
C ARG A 17 10.29 4.82 -1.92
N MET A 18 9.20 5.58 -1.95
CA MET A 18 7.88 5.05 -2.29
C MET A 18 7.70 4.73 -3.77
N GLY A 19 8.71 5.02 -4.61
CA GLY A 19 8.70 4.72 -6.03
C GLY A 19 8.15 5.84 -6.91
N PHE A 20 7.98 7.06 -6.38
CA PHE A 20 7.55 8.17 -7.22
C PHE A 20 8.70 8.65 -8.10
N THR A 21 8.39 8.88 -9.36
CA THR A 21 9.22 9.67 -10.26
C THR A 21 8.97 11.15 -9.98
N LEU A 22 10.04 11.92 -9.76
CA LEU A 22 9.96 13.33 -9.38
C LEU A 22 10.31 14.25 -10.54
N ALA A 23 9.54 15.33 -10.66
CA ALA A 23 9.71 16.34 -11.69
C ALA A 23 9.64 17.75 -11.12
N VAL A 24 10.51 18.64 -11.62
CA VAL A 24 10.41 20.08 -11.42
C VAL A 24 10.17 20.76 -12.76
N LEU A 25 9.05 21.49 -12.84
CA LEU A 25 8.63 22.23 -14.03
C LEU A 25 8.60 23.73 -13.71
N THR A 26 9.46 24.50 -14.37
CA THR A 26 9.47 25.96 -14.23
C THR A 26 9.33 26.66 -15.58
N ASN A 27 8.51 27.72 -15.61
CA ASN A 27 8.28 28.55 -16.78
C ASN A 27 9.37 29.61 -16.97
N THR A 28 10.21 29.80 -15.96
CA THR A 28 11.24 30.83 -15.90
C THR A 28 12.39 30.33 -15.02
N GLY A 29 13.63 30.49 -15.45
CA GLY A 29 14.77 30.17 -14.62
C GLY A 29 16.07 30.09 -15.41
N VAL A 30 17.10 29.60 -14.73
CA VAL A 30 18.39 29.27 -15.30
C VAL A 30 18.54 27.76 -15.26
N GLN A 31 18.85 27.13 -16.39
CA GLN A 31 18.98 25.68 -16.50
C GLN A 31 19.93 25.10 -15.45
N ASP A 32 21.07 25.76 -15.20
CA ASP A 32 22.04 25.35 -14.17
C ASP A 32 21.46 25.27 -12.76
N MET A 33 20.54 26.17 -12.41
CA MET A 33 19.88 26.14 -11.10
C MET A 33 18.90 24.98 -10.98
N ALA A 34 18.15 24.69 -12.05
CA ALA A 34 17.23 23.56 -12.10
C ALA A 34 18.00 22.23 -12.01
N GLU A 35 19.12 22.12 -12.74
CA GLU A 35 20.02 20.95 -12.69
C GLU A 35 20.72 20.79 -11.33
N ARG A 36 21.07 21.90 -10.68
CA ARG A 36 21.58 21.87 -9.31
C ARG A 36 20.53 21.34 -8.33
N ALA A 37 19.31 21.86 -8.37
CA ALA A 37 18.22 21.39 -7.52
C ALA A 37 17.92 19.91 -7.78
N LYS A 38 17.98 19.49 -9.05
CA LYS A 38 17.84 18.10 -9.46
C LYS A 38 18.82 17.18 -8.75
N ARG A 39 20.12 17.54 -8.77
CA ARG A 39 21.17 16.78 -8.08
C ARG A 39 21.04 16.81 -6.56
N GLU A 40 20.79 17.98 -5.97
CA GLU A 40 20.73 18.14 -4.51
C GLU A 40 19.52 17.44 -3.87
N LEU A 41 18.42 17.28 -4.61
CA LEU A 41 17.16 16.72 -4.09
C LEU A 41 16.83 15.33 -4.67
N GLY A 42 17.64 14.79 -5.57
CA GLY A 42 17.41 13.48 -6.19
C GLY A 42 16.17 13.45 -7.09
N ILE A 43 15.95 14.52 -7.87
CA ILE A 43 14.80 14.66 -8.78
C ILE A 43 15.16 14.01 -10.13
N ASP A 44 14.20 13.37 -10.79
CA ASP A 44 14.46 12.65 -12.04
C ASP A 44 14.45 13.59 -13.25
N TYR A 45 13.52 14.55 -13.24
CA TYR A 45 13.30 15.48 -14.34
C TYR A 45 13.33 16.93 -13.87
N ALA A 46 14.13 17.76 -14.54
CA ALA A 46 14.12 19.21 -14.36
C ALA A 46 13.91 19.86 -15.71
N ILE A 47 12.72 20.44 -15.92
CA ILE A 47 12.37 21.13 -17.16
C ILE A 47 12.20 22.61 -16.84
N CYS A 48 13.06 23.42 -17.44
CA CYS A 48 13.09 24.87 -17.30
C CYS A 48 12.99 25.50 -18.68
N ARG A 49 12.17 26.56 -18.80
CA ARG A 49 12.33 27.50 -19.91
C ARG A 49 13.48 28.44 -19.58
N ASP A 50 14.57 28.34 -20.34
CA ASP A 50 15.83 29.00 -20.02
C ASP A 50 15.84 30.46 -20.45
N LEU A 51 16.39 31.34 -19.61
CA LEU A 51 16.56 32.76 -19.91
C LEU A 51 17.88 32.98 -20.65
N ALA A 52 17.86 33.75 -21.73
CA ALA A 52 19.06 34.05 -22.49
C ALA A 52 19.99 34.97 -21.69
N VAL A 53 21.25 34.53 -21.56
CA VAL A 53 22.33 35.25 -20.87
C VAL A 53 23.42 35.58 -21.90
N VAL A 54 23.78 36.86 -21.99
CA VAL A 54 24.88 37.35 -22.84
C VAL A 54 25.82 38.17 -21.95
N ASP A 55 27.12 37.87 -22.00
CA ASP A 55 28.15 38.52 -21.17
C ASP A 55 27.83 38.55 -19.66
N GLY A 56 27.23 37.47 -19.16
CA GLY A 56 26.85 37.33 -17.76
C GLY A 56 25.61 38.15 -17.34
N CYS A 57 24.93 38.81 -18.28
CA CYS A 57 23.71 39.58 -18.04
C CYS A 57 22.48 38.90 -18.65
N PHE A 58 21.35 38.95 -17.95
CA PHE A 58 20.07 38.49 -18.48
C PHE A 58 19.59 39.45 -19.57
N THR A 59 19.28 38.90 -20.74
CA THR A 59 18.74 39.68 -21.88
C THR A 59 17.27 40.02 -21.73
N GLY A 60 16.54 39.31 -20.87
CA GLY A 60 15.07 39.40 -20.74
C GLY A 60 14.31 38.52 -21.74
N GLU A 61 15.00 37.88 -22.67
CA GLU A 61 14.45 36.94 -23.64
C GLU A 61 14.70 35.48 -23.20
N TYR A 62 13.99 34.53 -23.81
CA TYR A 62 14.21 33.10 -23.59
C TYR A 62 15.25 32.56 -24.59
N ALA A 63 16.10 31.63 -24.15
CA ALA A 63 17.13 31.02 -25.00
C ALA A 63 16.58 29.86 -25.87
N GLY A 64 17.21 29.63 -27.03
CA GLY A 64 17.02 28.45 -27.89
C GLY A 64 15.99 28.57 -29.03
N GLU A 65 15.94 27.55 -29.90
CA GLU A 65 15.04 27.45 -31.08
C GLU A 65 13.53 27.34 -30.73
N LEU A 66 13.21 27.18 -29.44
CA LEU A 66 11.84 27.01 -28.92
C LEU A 66 11.19 28.34 -28.50
N SER A 67 11.72 29.49 -28.94
CA SER A 67 11.14 30.82 -28.66
C SER A 67 9.65 30.89 -28.99
N ASP A 68 9.24 30.19 -30.05
CA ASP A 68 7.89 30.25 -30.64
C ASP A 68 6.91 29.20 -30.10
N VAL A 69 7.38 28.21 -29.33
CA VAL A 69 6.52 27.15 -28.78
C VAL A 69 5.96 27.57 -27.43
N LYS A 70 4.63 27.53 -27.29
CA LYS A 70 3.96 27.81 -26.00
C LYS A 70 4.34 26.73 -24.98
N PHE A 71 5.18 27.10 -24.01
CA PHE A 71 5.51 26.26 -22.86
C PHE A 71 4.27 26.02 -21.99
N ARG A 72 3.62 24.86 -22.16
CA ARG A 72 2.44 24.46 -21.38
C ARG A 72 2.82 23.33 -20.43
N LYS A 73 2.86 23.62 -19.13
CA LYS A 73 3.14 22.63 -18.08
C LYS A 73 2.24 21.39 -18.18
N THR A 74 0.97 21.56 -18.57
CA THR A 74 0.03 20.44 -18.75
C THR A 74 0.47 19.45 -19.82
N ASP A 75 1.02 19.94 -20.92
CA ASP A 75 1.39 19.09 -22.06
C ASP A 75 2.68 18.33 -21.72
N LEU A 76 3.60 18.98 -21.00
CA LEU A 76 4.79 18.34 -20.43
C LEU A 76 4.43 17.27 -19.40
N LEU A 77 3.49 17.54 -18.49
CA LEU A 77 3.02 16.54 -17.52
C LEU A 77 2.45 15.31 -18.22
N LYS A 78 1.65 15.48 -19.28
CA LYS A 78 1.12 14.36 -20.09
C LYS A 78 2.24 13.59 -20.77
N LEU A 79 3.16 14.28 -21.44
CA LEU A 79 4.29 13.64 -22.13
C LEU A 79 5.18 12.85 -21.16
N MET A 80 5.41 13.39 -19.96
CA MET A 80 6.15 12.69 -18.91
C MET A 80 5.37 11.49 -18.37
N ALA A 81 4.06 11.63 -18.18
CA ALA A 81 3.21 10.52 -17.77
C ALA A 81 3.25 9.38 -18.81
N ASP A 82 3.12 9.70 -20.09
CA ASP A 82 3.20 8.75 -21.19
C ASP A 82 4.58 8.08 -21.27
N ARG A 83 5.66 8.86 -21.11
CA ARG A 83 7.04 8.35 -21.09
C ARG A 83 7.29 7.36 -19.95
N GLU A 84 6.73 7.63 -18.78
CA GLU A 84 6.84 6.77 -17.60
C GLU A 84 5.81 5.62 -17.61
N GLY A 85 4.90 5.59 -18.60
CA GLY A 85 3.82 4.61 -18.67
C GLY A 85 2.81 4.71 -17.52
N ILE A 86 2.62 5.91 -16.96
CA ILE A 86 1.69 6.17 -15.87
C ILE A 86 0.45 6.90 -16.37
N GLU A 87 -0.73 6.53 -15.84
CA GLU A 87 -1.95 7.28 -16.13
C GLU A 87 -1.86 8.70 -15.54
N CYS A 88 -2.35 9.71 -16.28
CA CYS A 88 -2.34 11.10 -15.83
C CYS A 88 -3.01 11.29 -14.44
N ARG A 89 -4.01 10.48 -14.11
CA ARG A 89 -4.69 10.49 -12.81
C ARG A 89 -3.79 10.11 -11.62
N ASN A 90 -2.64 9.48 -11.89
CA ASN A 90 -1.63 9.16 -10.88
C ASN A 90 -0.53 10.23 -10.78
N VAL A 91 -0.63 11.32 -11.54
CA VAL A 91 0.30 12.46 -11.46
C VAL A 91 -0.15 13.41 -10.36
N ILE A 92 0.73 13.63 -9.38
CA ILE A 92 0.52 14.56 -8.27
C ILE A 92 1.21 15.87 -8.60
N VAL A 93 0.47 16.98 -8.50
CA VAL A 93 1.00 18.31 -8.85
C VAL A 93 1.10 19.19 -7.60
N VAL A 94 2.31 19.60 -7.25
CA VAL A 94 2.60 20.43 -6.08
C VAL A 94 2.95 21.86 -6.52
N GLY A 95 2.29 22.87 -5.95
CA GLY A 95 2.53 24.28 -6.24
C GLY A 95 1.24 25.10 -6.35
N GLU A 96 1.17 26.02 -7.32
CA GLU A 96 -0.07 26.75 -7.63
C GLU A 96 -0.63 26.37 -9.02
N PRO A 97 -0.97 25.09 -9.28
CA PRO A 97 -1.24 24.61 -10.64
C PRO A 97 -2.49 25.21 -11.29
N LEU A 98 -3.44 25.71 -10.48
CA LEU A 98 -4.69 26.30 -10.97
C LEU A 98 -4.60 27.83 -11.15
N GLN A 99 -3.53 28.47 -10.69
CA GLN A 99 -3.40 29.91 -10.74
C GLN A 99 -3.35 30.40 -12.20
N GLY A 100 -4.19 31.39 -12.52
CA GLY A 100 -4.28 31.97 -13.87
C GLY A 100 -5.02 31.11 -14.90
N LEU A 101 -5.53 29.92 -14.52
CA LEU A 101 -6.39 29.12 -15.41
C LEU A 101 -7.83 29.66 -15.42
N LYS A 102 -8.46 29.65 -16.61
CA LYS A 102 -9.91 29.81 -16.73
C LYS A 102 -10.62 28.63 -16.07
N ALA A 103 -11.84 28.83 -15.55
CA ALA A 103 -12.61 27.81 -14.84
C ALA A 103 -12.78 26.50 -15.62
N SER A 104 -13.03 26.57 -16.94
CA SER A 104 -13.11 25.39 -17.82
C SER A 104 -11.80 24.59 -17.85
N ASN A 105 -10.66 25.28 -17.88
CA ASN A 105 -9.33 24.67 -17.94
C ASN A 105 -8.90 24.12 -16.57
N ALA A 106 -9.27 24.81 -15.48
CA ALA A 106 -9.06 24.32 -14.11
C ALA A 106 -9.84 23.03 -13.86
N ARG A 107 -11.10 22.96 -14.33
CA ARG A 107 -11.90 21.74 -14.27
C ARG A 107 -11.25 20.60 -15.07
N LEU A 108 -10.89 20.86 -16.33
CA LEU A 108 -10.21 19.86 -17.17
C LEU A 108 -8.91 19.36 -16.52
N PHE A 109 -8.13 20.26 -15.91
CA PHE A 109 -6.91 19.90 -15.19
C PHE A 109 -7.20 18.93 -14.04
N LEU A 110 -8.20 19.22 -13.20
CA LEU A 110 -8.59 18.37 -12.07
C LEU A 110 -9.25 17.05 -12.49
N GLU A 111 -9.87 16.99 -13.67
CA GLU A 111 -10.42 15.76 -14.25
C GLU A 111 -9.34 14.88 -14.91
N THR A 112 -8.24 15.50 -15.35
CA THR A 112 -7.12 14.85 -16.04
C THR A 112 -6.07 14.30 -15.07
N PHE A 113 -5.62 15.13 -14.12
CA PHE A 113 -4.53 14.81 -13.22
C PHE A 113 -5.02 14.35 -11.84
N GLY A 114 -4.13 13.72 -11.10
CA GLY A 114 -4.37 13.30 -9.72
C GLY A 114 -4.42 14.47 -8.72
N PRO A 115 -4.15 14.19 -7.43
CA PRO A 115 -4.18 15.20 -6.39
C PRO A 115 -3.35 16.45 -6.73
N SER A 116 -3.99 17.61 -6.60
CA SER A 116 -3.34 18.93 -6.72
C SER A 116 -3.08 19.49 -5.33
N ILE A 117 -1.82 19.61 -4.96
CA ILE A 117 -1.38 20.13 -3.66
C ILE A 117 -1.02 21.60 -3.81
N TYR A 118 -1.81 22.46 -3.18
CA TYR A 118 -1.49 23.87 -3.09
C TYR A 118 -0.28 24.08 -2.18
N PHE A 119 0.80 24.63 -2.73
CA PHE A 119 1.96 25.05 -1.97
C PHE A 119 2.44 26.41 -2.47
N ASN A 120 2.51 27.38 -1.56
CA ASN A 120 3.00 28.72 -1.83
C ASN A 120 4.09 29.04 -0.81
N SER A 121 5.32 29.27 -1.28
CA SER A 121 6.49 29.48 -0.43
C SER A 121 6.43 30.76 0.42
N ASP A 122 5.62 31.74 0.03
CA ASP A 122 5.46 32.99 0.79
C ASP A 122 4.56 32.79 2.00
N LYS A 123 3.57 31.88 1.89
CA LYS A 123 2.62 31.56 2.97
C LYS A 123 3.04 30.33 3.78
N LEU A 124 3.66 29.35 3.13
CA LEU A 124 4.07 28.07 3.69
C LEU A 124 5.58 27.92 3.54
N LYS A 125 6.29 27.93 4.67
CA LYS A 125 7.75 27.91 4.67
C LYS A 125 8.36 26.50 4.61
N ASP A 126 7.58 25.45 4.85
CA ASP A 126 8.07 24.05 4.94
C ASP A 126 7.28 23.14 3.99
N LEU A 127 7.99 22.48 3.06
CA LEU A 127 7.39 21.57 2.08
C LEU A 127 6.88 20.27 2.71
N THR A 128 7.27 19.95 3.95
CA THR A 128 6.76 18.77 4.67
C THR A 128 5.22 18.74 4.74
N ILE A 129 4.56 19.91 4.64
CA ILE A 129 3.10 20.01 4.53
C ILE A 129 2.52 19.19 3.37
N ALA A 130 3.27 19.02 2.28
CA ALA A 130 2.86 18.19 1.15
C ALA A 130 2.62 16.74 1.56
N LEU A 131 3.43 16.18 2.48
CA LEU A 131 3.22 14.81 2.99
C LEU A 131 1.88 14.72 3.75
N TYR A 132 1.55 15.69 4.59
CA TYR A 132 0.27 15.70 5.30
C TYR A 132 -0.92 15.79 4.33
N LEU A 133 -0.80 16.59 3.27
CA LEU A 133 -1.82 16.70 2.23
C LEU A 133 -1.94 15.44 1.36
N LEU A 134 -0.90 14.61 1.33
CA LEU A 134 -0.93 13.26 0.74
C LEU A 134 -1.51 12.20 1.69
N GLY A 135 -1.89 12.58 2.92
CA GLY A 135 -2.53 11.69 3.89
C GLY A 135 -1.59 11.09 4.93
N PHE A 136 -0.31 11.49 4.96
CA PHE A 136 0.63 11.07 6.00
C PHE A 136 0.23 11.71 7.33
N ASN A 137 0.22 10.93 8.40
CA ASN A 137 -0.03 11.44 9.74
C ASN A 137 1.28 11.87 10.43
N GLY A 138 1.17 12.47 11.62
CA GLY A 138 2.34 12.94 12.37
C GLY A 138 3.31 11.84 12.79
N SER A 139 2.84 10.61 13.06
CA SER A 139 3.72 9.46 13.32
C SER A 139 4.50 9.05 12.07
N ASP A 140 3.87 9.06 10.89
CA ASP A 140 4.52 8.71 9.63
C ASP A 140 5.65 9.67 9.31
N VAL A 141 5.39 10.98 9.39
CA VAL A 141 6.39 12.02 9.14
C VAL A 141 7.54 11.95 10.15
N ARG A 142 7.24 11.66 11.43
CA ARG A 142 8.29 11.42 12.43
C ARG A 142 9.12 10.17 12.12
N ALA A 143 8.50 9.09 11.67
CA ALA A 143 9.21 7.88 11.27
C ALA A 143 10.15 8.15 10.09
N LEU A 144 9.70 8.94 9.11
CA LEU A 144 10.53 9.39 7.99
C LEU A 144 11.71 10.25 8.44
N ARG A 145 11.53 11.14 9.43
CA ARG A 145 12.61 11.96 10.01
C ARG A 145 13.61 11.15 10.85
N LYS A 146 13.12 10.20 11.65
CA LYS A 146 13.95 9.37 12.56
C LYS A 146 14.82 8.35 11.84
N ARG A 147 14.39 7.88 10.66
CA ARG A 147 15.23 7.08 9.75
C ARG A 147 16.37 7.98 9.25
N ARG A 148 17.46 8.09 10.05
CA ARG A 148 18.63 8.94 9.82
C ARG A 148 19.00 8.98 8.33
N TRP A 149 18.79 10.15 7.73
CA TRP A 149 19.43 10.55 6.49
C TRP A 149 20.69 11.32 6.91
N GLU A 150 21.86 10.95 6.41
CA GLU A 150 23.13 11.58 6.81
C GLU A 150 23.06 13.12 6.70
N ASP A 151 23.62 13.77 7.74
CA ASP A 151 23.79 15.21 7.99
C ASP A 151 22.55 16.08 8.31
N GLY A 152 22.29 16.22 9.63
CA GLY A 152 21.53 17.33 10.22
C GLY A 152 21.25 17.13 11.72
N PRO A 153 21.39 18.16 12.57
CA PRO A 153 21.10 18.03 14.00
C PRO A 153 19.61 17.71 14.20
N GLY A 154 19.33 16.85 15.18
CA GLY A 154 17.97 16.49 15.53
C GLY A 154 17.19 17.72 15.97
N ASP A 155 16.12 18.03 15.25
CA ASP A 155 15.10 18.95 15.74
C ASP A 155 14.42 18.29 16.95
N ASP A 156 14.86 18.65 18.15
CA ASP A 156 14.09 18.40 19.37
C ASP A 156 12.70 19.03 19.19
N GLU A 157 11.65 18.23 19.39
CA GLU A 157 10.27 18.73 19.37
C GLU A 157 10.18 19.94 20.32
N PRO A 158 9.71 21.11 19.87
CA PRO A 158 9.52 22.23 20.77
C PRO A 158 8.60 21.76 21.90
N SER A 159 9.09 21.85 23.14
CA SER A 159 8.29 21.58 24.32
C SER A 159 7.13 22.57 24.31
N VAL A 160 5.94 22.09 23.92
CA VAL A 160 4.73 22.93 23.96
C VAL A 160 4.51 23.32 25.42
N PRO A 161 4.48 24.62 25.76
CA PRO A 161 4.19 25.08 27.11
C PRO A 161 2.85 24.50 27.59
N PRO A 162 2.60 24.41 28.91
CA PRO A 162 1.29 24.01 29.43
C PRO A 162 0.27 25.12 29.13
N ALA A 163 -0.31 25.10 27.93
CA ALA A 163 -1.45 25.93 27.56
C ALA A 163 -2.74 25.29 28.06
N LYS A 164 -3.75 26.12 28.38
CA LYS A 164 -5.06 25.63 28.79
C LYS A 164 -5.73 24.90 27.63
N ARG A 165 -6.29 23.72 27.88
CA ARG A 165 -6.92 22.88 26.86
C ARG A 165 -8.41 22.81 27.08
N VAL A 166 -9.16 22.77 25.98
CA VAL A 166 -10.59 22.45 25.96
C VAL A 166 -10.79 21.16 25.16
N MET A 167 -11.37 20.15 25.79
CA MET A 167 -11.75 18.89 25.17
C MET A 167 -13.26 18.71 25.23
N MET A 168 -13.87 18.56 24.06
CA MET A 168 -15.31 18.46 23.91
C MET A 168 -15.67 17.26 23.04
N GLN A 169 -16.69 16.52 23.45
CA GLN A 169 -17.33 15.51 22.63
C GLN A 169 -18.72 15.99 22.21
N VAL A 170 -18.99 16.01 20.91
CA VAL A 170 -20.26 16.41 20.32
C VAL A 170 -20.85 15.22 19.56
N SER A 171 -22.12 14.89 19.78
CA SER A 171 -22.82 13.85 19.03
C SER A 171 -24.20 14.30 18.55
N SER A 172 -24.63 13.70 17.44
CA SER A 172 -25.93 13.92 16.81
C SER A 172 -26.52 12.59 16.33
N ARG A 173 -27.85 12.49 16.31
CA ARG A 173 -28.58 11.38 15.69
C ARG A 173 -28.87 11.60 14.20
N LYS A 174 -28.50 12.77 13.67
CA LYS A 174 -28.66 13.15 12.26
C LYS A 174 -27.32 13.62 11.69
N CYS A 175 -27.17 13.52 10.38
CA CYS A 175 -26.05 14.03 9.61
C CYS A 175 -26.60 14.92 8.51
N ASP A 176 -26.96 16.15 8.87
CA ASP A 176 -27.46 17.16 7.96
C ASP A 176 -26.31 18.04 7.44
N SER A 177 -26.45 18.52 6.22
CA SER A 177 -25.48 19.46 5.63
C SER A 177 -25.33 20.72 6.51
N GLY A 178 -24.09 21.12 6.77
CA GLY A 178 -23.78 22.33 7.56
C GLY A 178 -23.77 22.15 9.08
N GLN A 179 -24.10 20.96 9.61
CA GLN A 179 -24.07 20.71 11.06
C GLN A 179 -22.69 20.95 11.70
N ILE A 180 -21.63 20.45 11.06
CA ILE A 180 -20.26 20.65 11.55
C ILE A 180 -19.88 22.13 11.53
N LYS A 181 -20.30 22.91 10.52
CA LYS A 181 -20.09 24.36 10.49
C LYS A 181 -20.67 25.02 11.74
N ASN A 182 -21.85 24.59 12.16
CA ASN A 182 -22.49 25.16 13.33
C ASN A 182 -21.68 24.89 14.60
N ILE A 183 -21.03 23.72 14.73
CA ILE A 183 -20.13 23.41 15.87
C ILE A 183 -18.96 24.41 15.96
N PHE A 184 -18.33 24.72 14.82
CA PHE A 184 -17.17 25.61 14.77
C PHE A 184 -17.51 27.11 14.70
N ALA A 185 -18.78 27.47 14.47
CA ALA A 185 -19.21 28.86 14.33
C ALA A 185 -18.80 29.78 15.49
N PRO A 186 -18.86 29.35 16.78
CA PRO A 186 -18.43 30.18 17.91
C PRO A 186 -16.92 30.48 17.93
N LEU A 187 -16.09 29.67 17.25
CA LEU A 187 -14.64 29.88 17.20
C LEU A 187 -14.21 30.90 16.14
N ALA A 188 -15.08 31.18 15.16
CA ALA A 188 -14.78 32.09 14.07
C ALA A 188 -14.37 33.53 14.47
N PRO A 189 -14.91 34.15 15.55
CA PRO A 189 -14.43 35.45 16.03
C PRO A 189 -13.11 35.40 16.81
N LEU A 190 -12.67 34.24 17.31
CA LEU A 190 -11.54 34.08 18.25
C LEU A 190 -10.18 33.81 17.55
N LYS A 191 -10.03 34.25 16.29
CA LYS A 191 -9.04 33.77 15.29
C LYS A 191 -7.56 33.76 15.69
N CYS A 192 -7.16 34.38 16.80
CA CYS A 192 -5.76 34.48 17.23
C CYS A 192 -5.48 33.83 18.59
N ASP A 193 -6.50 33.44 19.35
CA ASP A 193 -6.36 32.96 20.74
C ASP A 193 -6.67 31.47 20.91
N VAL A 194 -7.21 30.83 19.86
CA VAL A 194 -7.63 29.43 19.84
C VAL A 194 -6.92 28.66 18.73
N GLN A 195 -6.17 27.63 19.10
CA GLN A 195 -5.55 26.68 18.18
C GLN A 195 -6.31 25.36 18.22
N ILE A 196 -6.76 24.87 17.06
CA ILE A 196 -7.33 23.52 16.96
C ILE A 196 -6.17 22.53 16.91
N THR A 197 -6.03 21.70 17.95
CA THR A 197 -4.97 20.69 18.01
C THR A 197 -5.44 19.38 17.39
N THR A 198 -6.68 18.98 17.65
CA THR A 198 -7.24 17.71 17.17
C THR A 198 -8.72 17.84 16.83
N VAL A 199 -9.12 17.28 15.67
CA VAL A 199 -10.52 17.01 15.33
C VAL A 199 -10.63 15.55 14.89
N ARG A 200 -11.54 14.80 15.50
CA ARG A 200 -11.90 13.45 15.06
C ARG A 200 -13.38 13.36 14.84
N HIS A 201 -13.77 12.78 13.72
CA HIS A 201 -15.17 12.64 13.34
C HIS A 201 -15.43 11.22 12.86
N CYS A 202 -16.55 10.65 13.30
CA CYS A 202 -17.11 9.44 12.71
C CYS A 202 -18.59 9.64 12.39
N SER A 203 -19.01 9.10 11.25
CA SER A 203 -20.41 8.98 10.87
C SER A 203 -20.89 7.55 11.16
N LEU A 204 -22.11 7.43 11.67
CA LEU A 204 -22.76 6.18 12.01
C LEU A 204 -23.71 5.76 10.88
N GLN A 205 -24.02 4.45 10.81
CA GLN A 205 -24.83 3.89 9.71
C GLN A 205 -26.29 4.38 9.70
N ASP A 206 -26.82 4.75 10.85
CA ASP A 206 -28.16 5.33 11.03
C ASP A 206 -28.21 6.83 10.66
N GLY A 207 -27.10 7.38 10.17
CA GLY A 207 -26.96 8.81 9.89
C GLY A 207 -26.57 9.64 11.11
N GLY A 208 -26.22 9.04 12.25
CA GLY A 208 -25.65 9.77 13.39
C GLY A 208 -24.20 10.23 13.15
N MET A 209 -23.68 11.06 14.06
CA MET A 209 -22.27 11.44 14.09
C MET A 209 -21.73 11.61 15.52
N CYS A 210 -20.43 11.42 15.67
CA CYS A 210 -19.68 11.79 16.86
C CYS A 210 -18.43 12.59 16.45
N LEU A 211 -18.15 13.68 17.16
CA LEU A 211 -17.01 14.56 16.95
C LEU A 211 -16.28 14.81 18.27
N GLY A 212 -14.99 14.47 18.31
CA GLY A 212 -14.08 14.88 19.37
C GLY A 212 -13.28 16.09 18.92
N LEU A 213 -13.26 17.13 19.75
CA LEU A 213 -12.56 18.39 19.51
C LEU A 213 -11.59 18.68 20.66
N GLU A 214 -10.34 18.94 20.33
CA GLU A 214 -9.34 19.46 21.26
C GLU A 214 -8.86 20.83 20.77
N LEU A 215 -8.94 21.82 21.66
CA LEU A 215 -8.49 23.18 21.44
C LEU A 215 -7.42 23.53 22.46
N GLN A 216 -6.44 24.31 22.02
CA GLN A 216 -5.43 24.94 22.85
C GLN A 216 -5.67 26.45 22.86
N LEU A 217 -5.68 27.04 24.05
CA LEU A 217 -5.98 28.46 24.26
C LEU A 217 -4.74 29.19 24.81
N ASP A 218 -4.39 30.31 24.19
CA ASP A 218 -3.18 31.08 24.53
C ASP A 218 -3.42 32.13 25.62
N LYS A 219 -4.56 32.86 25.60
CA LYS A 219 -4.87 33.94 26.55
C LYS A 219 -6.34 34.06 26.99
N GLU A 220 -7.27 33.35 26.34
CA GLU A 220 -8.71 33.48 26.61
C GLU A 220 -9.18 32.70 27.85
N ASP A 221 -10.31 33.15 28.41
CA ASP A 221 -11.01 32.42 29.46
C ASP A 221 -11.61 31.13 28.88
N THR A 222 -10.93 30.02 29.18
CA THR A 222 -11.33 28.65 28.83
C THR A 222 -12.78 28.37 29.16
N GLU A 223 -13.30 28.97 30.24
CA GLU A 223 -14.68 28.80 30.67
C GLU A 223 -15.67 29.45 29.67
N GLN A 224 -15.37 30.64 29.17
CA GLN A 224 -16.23 31.35 28.21
C GLN A 224 -16.27 30.62 26.87
N VAL A 225 -15.12 30.22 26.32
CA VAL A 225 -15.05 29.46 25.06
C VAL A 225 -15.81 28.15 25.17
N THR A 226 -15.66 27.45 26.31
CA THR A 226 -16.37 26.20 26.57
C THR A 226 -17.89 26.43 26.67
N LYS A 227 -18.33 27.47 27.37
CA LYS A 227 -19.75 27.85 27.47
C LYS A 227 -20.36 28.19 26.11
N ASP A 228 -19.66 28.97 25.29
CA ASP A 228 -20.15 29.38 23.97
C ASP A 228 -20.28 28.18 23.01
N LEU A 229 -19.29 27.28 23.04
CA LEU A 229 -19.35 26.01 22.30
C LEU A 229 -20.50 25.13 22.77
N LEU A 230 -20.65 24.94 24.09
CA LEU A 230 -21.71 24.14 24.69
C LEU A 230 -23.09 24.70 24.33
N PHE A 231 -23.31 25.99 24.57
CA PHE A 231 -24.59 26.66 24.34
C PHE A 231 -24.99 26.58 22.86
N ASN A 232 -24.07 26.89 21.96
CA ASN A 232 -24.37 26.86 20.53
C ASN A 232 -24.62 25.43 20.04
N CYS A 233 -23.86 24.44 20.51
CA CYS A 233 -24.11 23.05 20.15
C CYS A 233 -25.46 22.54 20.69
N GLN A 234 -25.80 22.84 21.95
CA GLN A 234 -27.10 22.48 22.53
C GLN A 234 -28.27 23.15 21.80
N ARG A 235 -28.14 24.44 21.43
CA ARG A 235 -29.15 25.16 20.64
C ARG A 235 -29.42 24.51 19.29
N GLN A 236 -28.41 23.88 18.70
CA GLN A 236 -28.50 23.16 17.42
C GLN A 236 -28.95 21.70 17.60
N GLY A 237 -29.28 21.29 18.82
CA GLY A 237 -29.77 19.94 19.13
C GLY A 237 -28.68 18.88 19.24
N PHE A 238 -27.41 19.27 19.35
CA PHE A 238 -26.32 18.33 19.62
C PHE A 238 -26.30 17.92 21.09
N GLN A 239 -25.91 16.67 21.34
CA GLN A 239 -25.48 16.23 22.66
C GLN A 239 -24.02 16.60 22.84
N VAL A 240 -23.68 17.26 23.94
CA VAL A 240 -22.30 17.70 24.21
C VAL A 240 -21.88 17.24 25.59
N ARG A 241 -20.64 16.76 25.68
CA ARG A 241 -19.96 16.42 26.93
C ARG A 241 -18.65 17.20 27.01
N ASP A 242 -18.48 17.97 28.08
CA ASP A 242 -17.19 18.51 28.48
C ASP A 242 -16.37 17.36 29.09
N VAL A 243 -15.15 17.17 28.60
CA VAL A 243 -14.26 16.07 28.99
C VAL A 243 -13.03 16.58 29.74
N ASN A 244 -12.89 17.89 29.96
CA ASN A 244 -11.72 18.49 30.60
C ASN A 244 -11.46 17.93 32.00
N GLU A 245 -12.47 17.92 32.87
CA GLU A 245 -12.33 17.45 34.26
C GLU A 245 -11.99 15.96 34.35
N GLN A 246 -12.62 15.13 33.51
CA GLN A 246 -12.40 13.69 33.47
C GLN A 246 -10.97 13.33 33.03
N VAL A 247 -10.40 14.08 32.07
CA VAL A 247 -9.02 13.85 31.64
C VAL A 247 -8.02 14.32 32.70
N ILE A 248 -8.30 15.42 33.40
CA ILE A 248 -7.46 15.89 34.51
C ILE A 248 -7.45 14.86 35.64
N GLU A 249 -8.59 14.30 36.03
CA GLU A 249 -8.65 13.25 37.06
C GLU A 249 -7.98 11.95 36.62
N ALA A 250 -8.24 11.48 35.38
CA ALA A 250 -7.60 10.28 34.84
C ALA A 250 -6.07 10.42 34.74
N SER A 251 -5.57 11.63 34.49
CA SER A 251 -4.12 11.92 34.46
C SER A 251 -3.46 11.92 35.83
N LYS A 252 -4.23 12.13 36.92
CA LYS A 252 -3.75 12.08 38.31
C LYS A 252 -3.73 10.64 38.86
N LEU A 253 -4.66 9.80 38.41
CA LEU A 253 -4.81 8.41 38.88
C LEU A 253 -3.78 7.43 38.30
N ALA A 254 -3.06 7.80 37.23
CA ALA A 254 -2.02 6.96 36.64
C ALA A 254 -0.87 7.79 36.05
N PRO A 255 0.36 7.67 36.56
CA PRO A 255 1.51 8.37 36.02
C PRO A 255 1.87 7.80 34.64
N ARG A 256 1.70 8.63 33.60
CA ARG A 256 2.20 8.48 32.22
C ARG A 256 1.84 7.20 31.42
N ASN A 257 1.29 6.14 32.02
CA ASN A 257 0.96 4.88 31.33
C ASN A 257 -0.53 4.72 30.97
N THR A 258 -1.36 5.75 31.11
CA THR A 258 -2.75 5.68 30.67
C THR A 258 -2.88 5.97 29.18
N SER A 259 -3.50 5.02 28.49
CA SER A 259 -4.10 5.05 27.15
C SER A 259 -4.98 6.29 26.83
N ALA A 260 -5.18 7.19 27.79
CA ALA A 260 -5.83 8.49 27.63
C ALA A 260 -4.89 9.60 27.08
N CYS A 261 -3.57 9.44 27.18
CA CYS A 261 -2.63 10.38 26.58
C CYS A 261 -2.43 10.06 25.09
N TRP A 262 -2.81 10.99 24.20
CA TRP A 262 -2.69 10.83 22.74
C TRP A 262 -1.28 10.42 22.27
N LYS A 263 -0.22 10.72 23.05
CA LYS A 263 1.16 10.27 22.76
C LYS A 263 1.29 8.74 22.75
N HIS A 264 0.55 8.02 23.59
CA HIS A 264 0.51 6.55 23.60
C HIS A 264 -0.43 5.96 22.54
N TYR A 265 -1.36 6.76 22.01
CA TYR A 265 -2.28 6.32 20.96
C TYR A 265 -1.57 5.94 19.64
N PHE A 266 -0.32 6.36 19.48
CA PHE A 266 0.53 6.11 18.31
C PHE A 266 1.76 5.26 18.61
N GLN A 267 1.99 4.90 19.87
CA GLN A 267 3.13 4.07 20.25
C GLN A 267 2.64 2.62 20.23
N ASN A 268 3.20 1.81 19.31
CA ASN A 268 2.88 0.40 19.10
C ASN A 268 1.52 0.08 18.41
N ARG A 269 1.20 0.82 17.33
CA ARG A 269 0.01 0.56 16.49
C ARG A 269 0.18 -0.64 15.58
N HIS A 270 -0.85 -1.47 15.53
CA HIS A 270 -0.95 -2.62 14.65
C HIS A 270 -2.31 -2.69 13.97
N VAL A 271 -2.38 -3.48 12.90
CA VAL A 271 -3.59 -3.79 12.15
C VAL A 271 -3.85 -5.28 12.19
N ILE A 272 -5.04 -5.64 12.63
CA ILE A 272 -5.59 -7.00 12.53
C ILE A 272 -6.55 -7.04 11.35
N THR A 273 -6.34 -7.94 10.40
CA THR A 273 -7.28 -8.19 9.29
C THR A 273 -7.88 -9.58 9.46
N LEU A 274 -9.18 -9.65 9.67
CA LEU A 274 -9.97 -10.88 9.80
C LEU A 274 -10.74 -11.12 8.51
N VAL A 275 -10.58 -12.31 7.94
CA VAL A 275 -11.23 -12.72 6.69
C VAL A 275 -11.88 -14.09 6.87
N GLN A 276 -13.13 -14.23 6.46
CA GLN A 276 -13.84 -15.51 6.51
C GLN A 276 -14.90 -15.62 5.41
N LYS A 277 -15.02 -16.80 4.79
CA LYS A 277 -16.11 -17.14 3.86
C LYS A 277 -17.23 -17.93 4.55
N PRO A 278 -18.51 -17.70 4.17
CA PRO A 278 -18.99 -16.57 3.37
C PRO A 278 -19.09 -15.28 4.19
N GLN A 279 -19.17 -15.40 5.51
CA GLN A 279 -19.35 -14.31 6.46
C GLN A 279 -18.46 -14.52 7.70
N ILE A 280 -18.23 -13.45 8.47
CA ILE A 280 -17.52 -13.56 9.74
C ILE A 280 -18.48 -14.11 10.80
N ASP A 281 -18.12 -15.26 11.34
CA ASP A 281 -18.86 -15.92 12.41
C ASP A 281 -18.68 -15.16 13.73
N VAL A 282 -19.78 -15.04 14.49
CA VAL A 282 -19.79 -14.38 15.80
C VAL A 282 -18.83 -15.07 16.77
N SER A 283 -18.65 -16.38 16.66
CA SER A 283 -17.72 -17.15 17.49
C SER A 283 -16.27 -16.71 17.29
N VAL A 284 -15.83 -16.49 16.05
CA VAL A 284 -14.47 -16.02 15.75
C VAL A 284 -14.27 -14.60 16.28
N LEU A 285 -15.25 -13.74 16.03
CA LEU A 285 -15.19 -12.35 16.47
C LEU A 285 -15.15 -12.27 18.00
N SER A 286 -15.99 -13.05 18.68
CA SER A 286 -16.02 -13.13 20.15
C SER A 286 -14.70 -13.64 20.71
N ALA A 287 -14.16 -14.74 20.18
CA ALA A 287 -12.88 -15.30 20.60
C ALA A 287 -11.74 -14.28 20.44
N MET A 288 -11.68 -13.60 19.29
CA MET A 288 -10.69 -12.56 19.03
C MET A 288 -10.82 -11.38 20.01
N MET A 289 -12.03 -10.91 20.28
CA MET A 289 -12.27 -9.80 21.23
C MET A 289 -11.86 -10.18 22.66
N THR A 290 -12.19 -11.41 23.09
CA THR A 290 -11.78 -11.93 24.39
C THR A 290 -10.26 -11.99 24.50
N THR A 291 -9.58 -12.56 23.50
CA THR A 291 -8.11 -12.63 23.49
C THR A 291 -7.46 -11.25 23.52
N LEU A 292 -7.98 -10.29 22.75
CA LEU A 292 -7.45 -8.91 22.78
C LEU A 292 -7.62 -8.28 24.16
N ALA A 293 -8.77 -8.48 24.80
CA ALA A 293 -9.03 -7.98 26.15
C ALA A 293 -8.09 -8.61 27.19
N GLU A 294 -7.87 -9.93 27.13
CA GLU A 294 -6.95 -10.67 28.03
C GLU A 294 -5.51 -10.15 27.94
N HIS A 295 -5.07 -9.74 26.75
CA HIS A 295 -3.73 -9.18 26.52
C HIS A 295 -3.68 -7.64 26.65
N CYS A 296 -4.74 -7.01 27.16
CA CYS A 296 -4.84 -5.56 27.32
C CYS A 296 -4.64 -4.77 26.01
N VAL A 297 -4.99 -5.36 24.87
CA VAL A 297 -4.90 -4.74 23.55
C VAL A 297 -6.16 -3.94 23.27
N ASN A 298 -6.01 -2.63 23.08
CA ASN A 298 -7.15 -1.75 22.85
C ASN A 298 -7.44 -1.57 21.36
N ILE A 299 -8.71 -1.70 20.97
CA ILE A 299 -9.16 -1.45 19.60
C ILE A 299 -9.44 0.04 19.42
N VAL A 300 -8.78 0.64 18.43
CA VAL A 300 -8.89 2.06 18.10
C VAL A 300 -9.93 2.31 17.01
N LYS A 301 -9.99 1.41 16.03
CA LYS A 301 -10.83 1.58 14.84
C LYS A 301 -11.21 0.21 14.31
N ILE A 302 -12.45 0.07 13.84
CA ILE A 302 -12.92 -1.12 13.11
C ILE A 302 -13.51 -0.65 11.79
N GLU A 303 -13.10 -1.28 10.70
CA GLU A 303 -13.58 -1.00 9.35
C GLU A 303 -13.94 -2.28 8.62
N ARG A 304 -15.03 -2.24 7.84
CA ARG A 304 -15.37 -3.31 6.93
C ARG A 304 -14.68 -3.09 5.59
N LEU A 305 -13.90 -4.08 5.15
CA LEU A 305 -13.18 -4.02 3.88
C LEU A 305 -13.98 -4.62 2.72
N SER A 306 -14.89 -5.57 2.99
CA SER A 306 -15.70 -6.20 1.94
C SER A 306 -17.10 -5.57 1.80
N THR A 307 -17.63 -5.57 0.58
CA THR A 307 -19.00 -5.15 0.25
C THR A 307 -19.89 -6.36 -0.06
N GLY A 308 -19.30 -7.46 -0.52
CA GLY A 308 -20.01 -8.67 -0.95
C GLY A 308 -20.55 -9.57 0.17
N ARG A 309 -21.37 -10.54 -0.24
CA ARG A 309 -21.98 -11.60 0.61
C ARG A 309 -21.24 -12.95 0.57
N GLN A 310 -20.23 -13.08 -0.29
CA GLN A 310 -19.50 -14.35 -0.50
C GLN A 310 -18.17 -14.42 0.28
N LEU A 311 -17.74 -13.30 0.85
CA LEU A 311 -16.50 -13.14 1.58
C LEU A 311 -16.62 -11.92 2.50
N ALA A 312 -16.38 -12.11 3.79
CA ALA A 312 -16.38 -11.03 4.77
C ALA A 312 -14.96 -10.70 5.21
N ALA A 313 -14.63 -9.41 5.22
CA ALA A 313 -13.35 -8.91 5.70
C ALA A 313 -13.55 -7.70 6.64
N LEU A 314 -12.95 -7.77 7.82
CA LEU A 314 -12.88 -6.69 8.81
C LEU A 314 -11.42 -6.35 9.08
N GLN A 315 -11.15 -5.06 9.28
CA GLN A 315 -9.85 -4.56 9.68
C GLN A 315 -9.99 -3.80 11.00
N MET A 316 -9.08 -4.06 11.94
CA MET A 316 -9.04 -3.41 13.22
C MET A 316 -7.68 -2.75 13.41
N THR A 317 -7.65 -1.45 13.67
CA THR A 317 -6.46 -0.80 14.19
C THR A 317 -6.45 -1.00 15.69
N VAL A 318 -5.35 -1.50 16.23
CA VAL A 318 -5.16 -1.78 17.65
C VAL A 318 -3.92 -1.09 18.20
N ASN A 319 -3.94 -0.76 19.48
CA ASN A 319 -2.79 -0.32 20.24
C ASN A 319 -2.37 -1.43 21.18
N MET A 320 -1.12 -1.86 21.07
CA MET A 320 -0.54 -2.84 21.97
C MET A 320 0.10 -2.16 23.18
N PRO A 321 0.04 -2.77 24.37
CA PRO A 321 0.84 -2.33 25.51
C PRO A 321 2.34 -2.52 25.21
N GLU A 322 3.19 -1.67 25.80
CA GLU A 322 4.64 -1.68 25.52
C GLU A 322 5.32 -3.01 25.92
N GLN A 323 4.79 -3.72 26.90
CA GLN A 323 5.38 -4.96 27.40
C GLN A 323 4.99 -6.21 26.57
N LEU A 324 3.97 -6.11 25.70
CA LEU A 324 3.49 -7.25 24.93
C LEU A 324 4.27 -7.37 23.63
N GLU A 325 4.90 -8.52 23.43
CA GLU A 325 5.65 -8.79 22.21
C GLU A 325 4.70 -9.10 21.03
N PRO A 326 4.91 -8.50 19.84
CA PRO A 326 4.08 -8.76 18.65
C PRO A 326 3.95 -10.24 18.30
N ALA A 327 5.01 -11.02 18.49
CA ALA A 327 5.05 -12.45 18.19
C ALA A 327 4.10 -13.27 19.07
N GLU A 328 3.92 -12.88 20.33
CA GLU A 328 3.02 -13.54 21.27
C GLU A 328 1.57 -13.40 20.81
N LEU A 329 1.13 -12.16 20.56
CA LEU A 329 -0.23 -11.90 20.09
C LEU A 329 -0.49 -12.53 18.72
N SER A 330 0.48 -12.48 17.81
CA SER A 330 0.40 -13.14 16.49
C SER A 330 0.18 -14.65 16.62
N GLY A 331 0.91 -15.31 17.53
CA GLY A 331 0.76 -16.74 17.81
C GLY A 331 -0.63 -17.12 18.33
N VAL A 332 -1.16 -16.34 19.29
CA VAL A 332 -2.51 -16.58 19.83
C VAL A 332 -3.59 -16.32 18.77
N MET A 333 -3.46 -15.25 17.98
CA MET A 333 -4.38 -14.96 16.88
C MET A 333 -4.38 -16.06 15.81
N ALA A 334 -3.23 -16.65 15.51
CA ALA A 334 -3.13 -17.79 14.60
C ALA A 334 -3.86 -19.03 15.14
N ALA A 335 -3.85 -19.26 16.46
CA ALA A 335 -4.62 -20.33 17.09
C ALA A 335 -6.13 -20.10 16.97
N VAL A 336 -6.60 -18.88 17.25
CA VAL A 336 -8.01 -18.49 17.06
C VAL A 336 -8.45 -18.68 15.61
N ALA A 337 -7.64 -18.21 14.65
CA ALA A 337 -7.88 -18.36 13.23
C ALA A 337 -8.10 -19.84 12.85
N LYS A 338 -7.17 -20.71 13.28
CA LYS A 338 -7.23 -22.15 13.03
C LYS A 338 -8.46 -22.81 13.66
N GLN A 339 -8.75 -22.48 14.91
CA GLN A 339 -9.87 -23.07 15.66
C GLN A 339 -11.22 -22.78 15.00
N HIS A 340 -11.38 -21.58 14.45
CA HIS A 340 -12.66 -21.14 13.90
C HIS A 340 -12.73 -21.11 12.36
N GLY A 341 -11.72 -21.63 11.66
CA GLY A 341 -11.71 -21.67 10.19
C GLY A 341 -11.72 -20.29 9.53
N ALA A 342 -11.06 -19.32 10.16
CA ALA A 342 -10.88 -17.96 9.63
C ALA A 342 -9.42 -17.71 9.29
N ASP A 343 -9.16 -16.65 8.53
CA ASP A 343 -7.80 -16.12 8.34
C ASP A 343 -7.67 -14.83 9.15
N ILE A 344 -6.64 -14.75 10.00
CA ILE A 344 -6.30 -13.57 10.79
C ILE A 344 -4.86 -13.18 10.47
N ALA A 345 -4.68 -11.94 10.03
CA ALA A 345 -3.38 -11.36 9.77
C ALA A 345 -3.10 -10.23 10.73
N PHE A 346 -1.90 -10.21 11.31
CA PHE A 346 -1.44 -9.22 12.25
C PHE A 346 -0.22 -8.48 11.69
N GLN A 347 -0.32 -7.16 11.48
CA GLN A 347 0.73 -6.35 10.86
C GLN A 347 0.99 -5.09 11.69
N ARG A 348 2.21 -4.55 11.63
CA ARG A 348 2.48 -3.19 12.11
C ARG A 348 1.73 -2.18 11.23
N ASP A 349 1.19 -1.13 11.88
CA ASP A 349 0.55 -0.01 11.18
C ASP A 349 1.58 1.08 10.89
N ASP A 350 2.52 0.80 9.99
CA ASP A 350 3.61 1.70 9.62
C ASP A 350 3.67 1.94 8.12
N LEU A 351 4.64 2.78 7.71
CA LEU A 351 4.84 3.11 6.31
C LEU A 351 5.25 1.91 5.45
N GLU A 352 5.95 0.91 5.99
CA GLU A 352 6.43 -0.24 5.20
C GLU A 352 5.25 -1.03 4.64
N ARG A 353 4.15 -1.10 5.41
CA ARG A 353 2.89 -1.68 4.95
C ARG A 353 2.36 -1.05 3.66
N TRP A 354 2.55 0.27 3.50
CA TRP A 354 2.07 1.08 2.37
C TRP A 354 3.09 1.22 1.23
N MET A 355 4.37 0.93 1.49
CA MET A 355 5.47 1.11 0.55
C MET A 355 5.72 -0.11 -0.35
N ARG A 356 4.81 -1.10 -0.35
CA ARG A 356 4.93 -2.32 -1.16
C ARG A 356 4.70 -2.02 -2.64
N ARG A 357 5.53 -2.61 -3.51
CA ARG A 357 5.60 -2.25 -4.95
C ARG A 357 5.71 -3.44 -5.90
N LEU A 358 6.15 -4.60 -5.42
CA LEU A 358 6.36 -5.80 -6.22
C LEU A 358 5.64 -6.98 -5.57
N VAL A 359 4.90 -7.75 -6.38
CA VAL A 359 4.31 -9.03 -5.96
C VAL A 359 4.88 -10.17 -6.80
N VAL A 360 5.38 -11.19 -6.12
CA VAL A 360 5.91 -12.41 -6.73
C VAL A 360 5.01 -13.57 -6.33
N PHE A 361 4.58 -14.35 -7.30
CA PHE A 361 3.70 -15.49 -7.11
C PHE A 361 4.39 -16.79 -7.50
N ASP A 362 4.12 -17.87 -6.77
CA ASP A 362 4.21 -19.21 -7.38
C ASP A 362 3.09 -19.41 -8.41
N MET A 363 3.26 -20.37 -9.30
CA MET A 363 2.31 -20.71 -10.35
C MET A 363 1.37 -21.82 -9.92
N ASP A 364 1.91 -23.04 -9.80
CA ASP A 364 1.18 -24.27 -9.47
C ASP A 364 0.54 -24.12 -8.09
N SER A 365 -0.69 -24.62 -7.93
CA SER A 365 -1.45 -24.54 -6.67
C SER A 365 -1.62 -23.12 -6.04
N THR A 366 -1.23 -22.07 -6.75
CA THR A 366 -1.25 -20.66 -6.29
C THR A 366 -1.98 -19.76 -7.28
N LEU A 367 -1.40 -19.48 -8.47
CA LEU A 367 -2.08 -18.70 -9.52
C LEU A 367 -3.06 -19.55 -10.35
N ILE A 368 -2.73 -20.83 -10.50
CA ILE A 368 -3.56 -21.87 -11.12
C ILE A 368 -3.83 -22.98 -10.11
N GLN A 369 -4.91 -23.73 -10.31
CA GLN A 369 -5.32 -24.78 -9.37
C GLN A 369 -4.59 -26.10 -9.60
N GLN A 370 -3.99 -26.28 -10.78
CA GLN A 370 -3.34 -27.51 -11.18
C GLN A 370 -1.83 -27.52 -10.86
N GLU A 371 -1.28 -28.72 -10.79
CA GLU A 371 0.16 -29.00 -10.87
C GLU A 371 0.51 -29.29 -12.34
N VAL A 372 1.24 -28.39 -13.01
CA VAL A 372 1.46 -28.50 -14.46
C VAL A 372 2.16 -29.79 -14.89
N ILE A 373 3.07 -30.30 -14.07
CA ILE A 373 3.78 -31.54 -14.39
C ILE A 373 2.88 -32.78 -14.34
N ASP A 374 1.86 -32.78 -13.48
CA ASP A 374 0.89 -33.87 -13.39
C ASP A 374 -0.06 -33.84 -14.60
N GLU A 375 -0.47 -32.64 -15.05
CA GLU A 375 -1.24 -32.48 -16.28
C GLU A 375 -0.45 -32.91 -17.53
N LEU A 376 0.84 -32.58 -17.61
CA LEU A 376 1.71 -33.07 -18.69
C LEU A 376 1.86 -34.59 -18.65
N ALA A 377 2.04 -35.17 -17.45
CA ALA A 377 2.17 -36.61 -17.27
C ALA A 377 0.91 -37.37 -17.69
N LYS A 378 -0.27 -36.82 -17.37
CA LYS A 378 -1.57 -37.35 -17.78
C LYS A 378 -1.71 -37.35 -19.31
N MET A 379 -1.34 -36.25 -19.97
CA MET A 379 -1.37 -36.15 -21.43
C MET A 379 -0.34 -37.07 -22.11
N ALA A 380 0.76 -37.36 -21.43
CA ALA A 380 1.80 -38.30 -21.86
C ALA A 380 1.54 -39.77 -21.44
N GLY A 381 0.45 -40.07 -20.73
CA GLY A 381 0.13 -41.43 -20.28
C GLY A 381 1.07 -42.00 -19.21
N VAL A 382 1.81 -41.15 -18.49
CA VAL A 382 2.80 -41.51 -17.45
C VAL A 382 2.45 -40.98 -16.06
N GLU A 383 1.18 -40.64 -15.83
CA GLU A 383 0.67 -40.05 -14.57
C GLU A 383 1.02 -40.89 -13.33
N THR A 384 0.84 -42.21 -13.40
CA THR A 384 1.09 -43.11 -12.27
C THR A 384 2.55 -43.08 -11.84
N GLN A 385 3.49 -43.09 -12.79
CA GLN A 385 4.92 -43.06 -12.52
C GLN A 385 5.34 -41.71 -11.93
N VAL A 386 4.83 -40.60 -12.48
CA VAL A 386 5.11 -39.26 -11.95
C VAL A 386 4.60 -39.12 -10.53
N LYS A 387 3.38 -39.61 -10.24
CA LYS A 387 2.81 -39.59 -8.90
C LYS A 387 3.67 -40.34 -7.88
N THR A 388 4.16 -41.53 -8.22
CA THR A 388 5.06 -42.30 -7.34
C THR A 388 6.33 -41.52 -6.99
N ILE A 389 6.93 -40.82 -7.96
CA ILE A 389 8.12 -39.99 -7.74
C ILE A 389 7.80 -38.77 -6.88
N THR A 390 6.66 -38.11 -7.12
CA THR A 390 6.20 -36.97 -6.32
C THR A 390 5.98 -37.36 -4.86
N GLU A 391 5.35 -38.52 -4.61
CA GLU A 391 5.15 -39.05 -3.27
C GLU A 391 6.48 -39.37 -2.57
N ALA A 392 7.46 -39.95 -3.27
CA ALA A 392 8.81 -40.18 -2.74
C ALA A 392 9.53 -38.86 -2.39
N ALA A 393 9.42 -37.84 -3.23
CA ALA A 393 9.97 -36.52 -2.96
C ALA A 393 9.30 -35.86 -1.74
N MET A 394 7.98 -36.02 -1.58
CA MET A 394 7.25 -35.52 -0.41
C MET A 394 7.64 -36.25 0.90
N ARG A 395 8.05 -37.52 0.82
CA ARG A 395 8.63 -38.26 1.97
C ARG A 395 10.09 -37.87 2.28
N GLY A 396 10.71 -37.04 1.45
CA GLY A 396 12.11 -36.62 1.60
C GLY A 396 13.12 -37.63 1.07
N GLU A 397 12.67 -38.66 0.34
CA GLU A 397 13.53 -39.68 -0.27
C GLU A 397 14.30 -39.14 -1.48
N LEU A 398 13.79 -38.08 -2.10
CA LEU A 398 14.41 -37.38 -3.23
C LEU A 398 14.51 -35.88 -2.94
N ASN A 399 15.65 -35.28 -3.26
CA ASN A 399 15.76 -33.82 -3.28
C ASN A 399 14.99 -33.23 -4.48
N PHE A 400 14.75 -31.93 -4.46
CA PHE A 400 13.96 -31.24 -5.49
C PHE A 400 14.50 -31.48 -6.91
N PHE A 401 15.81 -31.41 -7.08
CA PHE A 401 16.45 -31.53 -8.40
C PHE A 401 16.31 -32.96 -8.95
N ASP A 402 16.58 -33.96 -8.13
CA ASP A 402 16.49 -35.38 -8.52
C ASP A 402 15.03 -35.79 -8.80
N SER A 403 14.08 -35.27 -8.00
CA SER A 403 12.65 -35.45 -8.24
C SER A 403 12.21 -34.82 -9.57
N LEU A 404 12.64 -33.60 -9.87
CA LEU A 404 12.32 -32.93 -11.13
C LEU A 404 12.92 -33.71 -12.31
N LYS A 405 14.21 -34.04 -12.25
CA LYS A 405 14.90 -34.80 -13.31
C LYS A 405 14.20 -36.12 -13.62
N SER A 406 13.81 -36.86 -12.57
CA SER A 406 13.15 -38.16 -12.73
C SER A 406 11.76 -38.03 -13.36
N ARG A 407 10.98 -37.01 -12.98
CA ARG A 407 9.65 -36.77 -13.57
C ARG A 407 9.75 -36.29 -15.02
N VAL A 408 10.70 -35.41 -15.33
CA VAL A 408 10.91 -34.91 -16.70
C VAL A 408 11.40 -36.02 -17.64
N ALA A 409 12.22 -36.95 -17.16
CA ALA A 409 12.70 -38.08 -17.97
C ALA A 409 11.54 -38.95 -18.52
N LEU A 410 10.43 -39.05 -17.80
CA LEU A 410 9.25 -39.81 -18.22
C LEU A 410 8.49 -39.17 -19.39
N LEU A 411 8.72 -37.88 -19.65
CA LEU A 411 8.10 -37.15 -20.77
C LEU A 411 8.85 -37.34 -22.10
N LYS A 412 10.00 -38.04 -22.08
CA LYS A 412 10.84 -38.25 -23.28
C LYS A 412 10.04 -38.87 -24.43
N GLY A 413 10.28 -38.37 -25.64
CA GLY A 413 9.69 -38.90 -26.88
C GLY A 413 8.29 -38.36 -27.20
N HIS A 414 7.73 -37.48 -26.36
CA HIS A 414 6.47 -36.79 -26.64
C HIS A 414 6.72 -35.47 -27.37
N LYS A 415 5.79 -35.06 -28.24
CA LYS A 415 5.84 -33.76 -28.90
C LYS A 415 5.57 -32.63 -27.91
N ALA A 416 6.49 -31.69 -27.79
CA ALA A 416 6.41 -30.61 -26.81
C ALA A 416 5.18 -29.72 -27.04
N ASP A 417 4.99 -29.24 -28.26
CA ASP A 417 3.90 -28.30 -28.59
C ASP A 417 2.52 -28.89 -28.32
N GLU A 418 2.29 -30.14 -28.72
CA GLU A 418 1.00 -30.81 -28.53
C GLU A 418 0.65 -30.98 -27.04
N LEU A 419 1.64 -31.26 -26.18
CA LEU A 419 1.44 -31.37 -24.74
C LEU A 419 1.13 -29.99 -24.13
N PHE A 420 1.94 -28.98 -24.44
CA PHE A 420 1.77 -27.65 -23.86
C PHE A 420 0.46 -26.98 -24.31
N GLU A 421 0.07 -27.08 -25.58
CA GLU A 421 -1.19 -26.51 -26.06
C GLU A 421 -2.41 -27.12 -25.35
N LYS A 422 -2.41 -28.44 -25.11
CA LYS A 422 -3.47 -29.11 -24.35
C LYS A 422 -3.52 -28.64 -22.90
N VAL A 423 -2.37 -28.46 -22.25
CA VAL A 423 -2.33 -27.97 -20.87
C VAL A 423 -2.81 -26.53 -20.79
N LYS A 424 -2.33 -25.64 -21.67
CA LYS A 424 -2.74 -24.22 -21.73
C LYS A 424 -4.25 -24.07 -21.91
N ALA A 425 -4.85 -24.86 -22.80
CA ALA A 425 -6.29 -24.82 -23.08
C ALA A 425 -7.17 -25.20 -21.86
N ASN A 426 -6.62 -25.94 -20.90
CA ASN A 426 -7.34 -26.45 -19.74
C ASN A 426 -6.95 -25.77 -18.41
N LEU A 427 -6.16 -24.68 -18.45
CA LEU A 427 -5.74 -23.99 -17.22
C LEU A 427 -6.93 -23.40 -16.46
N ILE A 428 -7.00 -23.72 -15.16
CA ILE A 428 -8.01 -23.18 -14.26
C ILE A 428 -7.32 -22.22 -13.30
N PHE A 429 -7.56 -20.92 -13.50
CA PHE A 429 -7.04 -19.89 -12.61
C PHE A 429 -7.66 -19.99 -11.22
N THR A 430 -6.86 -19.73 -10.19
CA THR A 430 -7.32 -19.67 -8.80
C THR A 430 -8.38 -18.59 -8.66
N PRO A 431 -9.48 -18.84 -7.91
CA PRO A 431 -10.51 -17.84 -7.67
C PRO A 431 -9.89 -16.55 -7.13
N GLY A 432 -10.30 -15.41 -7.66
CA GLY A 432 -9.77 -14.10 -7.27
C GLY A 432 -8.42 -13.71 -7.90
N ALA A 433 -7.68 -14.61 -8.57
CA ALA A 433 -6.39 -14.27 -9.18
C ALA A 433 -6.49 -13.14 -10.21
N LYS A 434 -7.47 -13.22 -11.12
CA LYS A 434 -7.73 -12.16 -12.11
C LYS A 434 -8.08 -10.81 -11.46
N LYS A 435 -8.91 -10.81 -10.41
CA LYS A 435 -9.30 -9.60 -9.66
C LYS A 435 -8.10 -9.01 -8.94
N LEU A 436 -7.28 -9.85 -8.31
CA LEU A 436 -6.05 -9.44 -7.63
C LEU A 436 -5.09 -8.79 -8.63
N CYS A 437 -4.67 -9.51 -9.67
CA CYS A 437 -3.65 -9.03 -10.60
C CYS A 437 -4.09 -7.77 -11.34
N SER A 438 -5.34 -7.69 -11.80
CA SER A 438 -5.86 -6.47 -12.45
C SER A 438 -5.88 -5.28 -11.49
N THR A 439 -6.26 -5.47 -10.22
CA THR A 439 -6.24 -4.40 -9.21
C THR A 439 -4.81 -3.95 -8.91
N LEU A 440 -3.89 -4.90 -8.69
CA LEU A 440 -2.47 -4.62 -8.44
C LEU A 440 -1.83 -3.86 -9.61
N LYS A 441 -2.10 -4.27 -10.86
CA LYS A 441 -1.60 -3.58 -12.05
C LYS A 441 -2.03 -2.11 -12.08
N ARG A 442 -3.30 -1.83 -11.79
CA ARG A 442 -3.85 -0.47 -11.73
C ARG A 442 -3.28 0.36 -10.59
N MET A 443 -2.89 -0.29 -9.51
CA MET A 443 -2.17 0.34 -8.39
C MET A 443 -0.68 0.57 -8.69
N GLY A 444 -0.19 0.16 -9.86
CA GLY A 444 1.21 0.33 -10.27
C GLY A 444 2.16 -0.74 -9.71
N PHE A 445 1.65 -1.84 -9.16
CA PHE A 445 2.51 -2.94 -8.74
C PHE A 445 3.14 -3.64 -9.94
N LYS A 446 4.42 -3.97 -9.78
CA LYS A 446 5.08 -4.94 -10.63
C LYS A 446 4.72 -6.34 -10.18
N MET A 447 4.51 -7.24 -11.13
CA MET A 447 4.09 -8.60 -10.82
C MET A 447 4.96 -9.61 -11.55
N ALA A 448 5.34 -10.68 -10.85
CA ALA A 448 6.14 -11.76 -11.40
C ALA A 448 5.56 -13.12 -11.03
N VAL A 449 5.66 -14.09 -11.94
CA VAL A 449 5.50 -15.51 -11.63
C VAL A 449 6.87 -16.18 -11.60
N ILE A 450 7.16 -16.91 -10.52
CA ILE A 450 8.39 -17.68 -10.36
C ILE A 450 8.05 -19.11 -9.95
N SER A 451 8.18 -20.03 -10.90
CA SER A 451 7.66 -21.39 -10.77
C SER A 451 8.74 -22.47 -10.91
N GLY A 452 8.53 -23.59 -10.21
CA GLY A 452 9.24 -24.84 -10.45
C GLY A 452 8.67 -25.68 -11.60
N GLY A 453 7.55 -25.26 -12.19
CA GLY A 453 6.95 -25.79 -13.41
C GLY A 453 7.69 -25.31 -14.66
N PHE A 454 6.96 -25.10 -15.77
CA PHE A 454 7.56 -24.91 -17.09
C PHE A 454 7.23 -23.57 -17.77
N LEU A 455 8.21 -23.01 -18.47
CA LEU A 455 8.17 -21.67 -19.05
C LEU A 455 7.01 -21.42 -20.02
N PRO A 456 6.65 -22.34 -20.95
CA PRO A 456 5.52 -22.12 -21.85
C PRO A 456 4.18 -21.89 -21.13
N VAL A 457 3.98 -22.52 -19.96
CA VAL A 457 2.76 -22.34 -19.15
C VAL A 457 2.87 -21.07 -18.29
N ALA A 458 4.04 -20.78 -17.73
CA ALA A 458 4.27 -19.54 -16.99
C ALA A 458 4.05 -18.29 -17.85
N GLN A 459 4.46 -18.32 -19.12
CA GLN A 459 4.21 -17.24 -20.09
C GLN A 459 2.73 -17.10 -20.43
N GLU A 460 1.99 -18.22 -20.50
CA GLU A 460 0.55 -18.19 -20.70
C GLU A 460 -0.17 -17.53 -19.51
N VAL A 461 0.20 -17.91 -18.29
CA VAL A 461 -0.29 -17.28 -17.05
C VAL A 461 0.08 -15.79 -17.01
N GLN A 462 1.32 -15.44 -17.37
CA GLN A 462 1.78 -14.05 -17.47
C GLN A 462 0.88 -13.23 -18.38
N ARG A 463 0.61 -13.72 -19.60
CA ARG A 463 -0.23 -13.04 -20.58
C ARG A 463 -1.68 -12.88 -20.10
N HIS A 464 -2.26 -13.92 -19.50
CA HIS A 464 -3.64 -13.90 -19.02
C HIS A 464 -3.87 -13.00 -17.80
N LEU A 465 -2.85 -12.84 -16.94
CA LEU A 465 -2.95 -12.05 -15.70
C LEU A 465 -2.25 -10.68 -15.79
N GLY A 466 -1.58 -10.38 -16.91
CA GLY A 466 -0.88 -9.11 -17.11
C GLY A 466 0.38 -8.94 -16.26
N LEU A 467 1.08 -10.05 -15.97
CA LEU A 467 2.30 -10.03 -15.17
C LEU A 467 3.48 -9.46 -15.99
N ASP A 468 4.42 -8.82 -15.32
CA ASP A 468 5.58 -8.19 -15.95
C ASP A 468 6.72 -9.19 -16.21
N TYR A 469 6.84 -10.23 -15.38
CA TYR A 469 7.90 -11.22 -15.46
C TYR A 469 7.38 -12.66 -15.34
N ALA A 470 8.03 -13.59 -16.06
CA ALA A 470 7.83 -15.02 -15.90
C ALA A 470 9.17 -15.77 -15.87
N PHE A 471 9.39 -16.53 -14.80
CA PHE A 471 10.54 -17.41 -14.64
C PHE A 471 10.07 -18.83 -14.29
N ALA A 472 10.52 -19.81 -15.06
CA ALA A 472 10.23 -21.22 -14.82
C ALA A 472 11.30 -22.11 -15.47
N ASN A 473 11.20 -23.43 -15.29
CA ASN A 473 12.10 -24.37 -15.95
C ASN A 473 11.80 -24.48 -17.44
N THR A 474 12.80 -24.79 -18.25
CA THR A 474 12.61 -25.07 -19.68
C THR A 474 12.85 -26.55 -19.93
N LEU A 475 11.93 -27.20 -20.63
CA LEU A 475 12.15 -28.57 -21.10
C LEU A 475 13.03 -28.53 -22.35
N GLU A 476 14.01 -29.41 -22.43
CA GLU A 476 14.83 -29.56 -23.62
C GLU A 476 14.02 -30.27 -24.72
N VAL A 477 13.99 -29.65 -25.90
CA VAL A 477 13.32 -30.13 -27.09
C VAL A 477 14.37 -30.40 -28.15
N ASP A 478 14.31 -31.56 -28.79
CA ASP A 478 15.12 -31.86 -29.96
C ASP A 478 14.62 -31.01 -31.14
N GLU A 479 15.44 -30.07 -31.61
CA GLU A 479 15.06 -29.12 -32.67
C GLU A 479 14.73 -29.79 -34.01
N THR A 480 15.25 -31.00 -34.26
CA THR A 480 15.02 -31.72 -35.51
C THR A 480 13.70 -32.49 -35.52
N THR A 481 13.30 -33.02 -34.35
CA THR A 481 12.10 -33.88 -34.24
C THR A 481 10.91 -33.20 -33.54
N GLY A 482 11.16 -32.10 -32.82
CA GLY A 482 10.16 -31.44 -31.97
C GLY A 482 9.77 -32.24 -30.72
N LEU A 483 10.52 -33.30 -30.39
CA LEU A 483 10.25 -34.20 -29.28
C LEU A 483 11.02 -33.77 -28.02
N LEU A 484 10.41 -34.00 -26.86
CA LEU A 484 11.06 -33.83 -25.56
C LEU A 484 12.19 -34.84 -25.38
N THR A 485 13.38 -34.38 -24.98
CA THR A 485 14.55 -35.25 -24.76
C THR A 485 14.48 -35.97 -23.41
N GLY A 486 13.63 -35.49 -22.50
CA GLY A 486 13.56 -35.93 -21.10
C GLY A 486 14.52 -35.21 -20.16
N LEU A 487 15.11 -34.08 -20.59
CA LEU A 487 15.99 -33.23 -19.79
C LEU A 487 15.42 -31.80 -19.67
N THR A 488 15.95 -31.03 -18.73
CA THR A 488 15.69 -29.57 -18.66
C THR A 488 16.85 -28.80 -19.27
N SER A 489 16.56 -27.71 -19.95
CA SER A 489 17.56 -26.80 -20.50
C SER A 489 17.73 -25.56 -19.63
N GLY A 490 18.96 -25.05 -19.61
CA GLY A 490 19.33 -23.89 -18.81
C GLY A 490 19.30 -24.14 -17.29
N PRO A 491 19.42 -23.07 -16.49
CA PRO A 491 19.43 -23.19 -15.04
C PRO A 491 18.04 -23.59 -14.53
N VAL A 492 17.99 -24.48 -13.53
CA VAL A 492 16.74 -24.93 -12.87
C VAL A 492 16.29 -23.90 -11.81
N VAL A 493 14.98 -23.69 -11.68
CA VAL A 493 14.36 -22.84 -10.68
C VAL A 493 14.23 -23.61 -9.36
N THR A 494 15.30 -23.59 -8.58
CA THR A 494 15.35 -24.16 -7.23
C THR A 494 14.71 -23.21 -6.19
N PRO A 495 14.43 -23.67 -4.97
CA PRO A 495 13.93 -22.82 -3.88
C PRO A 495 14.79 -21.58 -3.61
N GLN A 496 16.12 -21.76 -3.59
CA GLN A 496 17.09 -20.67 -3.41
C GLN A 496 17.09 -19.73 -4.61
N ARG A 497 16.87 -20.26 -5.82
CA ARG A 497 16.77 -19.44 -7.01
C ARG A 497 15.46 -18.62 -7.03
N LYS A 498 14.34 -19.14 -6.51
CA LYS A 498 13.13 -18.33 -6.35
C LYS A 498 13.40 -17.08 -5.50
N ARG A 499 14.08 -17.26 -4.36
CA ARG A 499 14.55 -16.15 -3.51
C ARG A 499 15.48 -15.18 -4.26
N ALA A 500 16.47 -15.70 -5.00
CA ALA A 500 17.42 -14.87 -5.73
C ALA A 500 16.75 -14.06 -6.85
N LEU A 501 15.80 -14.66 -7.56
CA LEU A 501 15.01 -14.00 -8.60
C LEU A 501 14.13 -12.90 -8.02
N LEU A 502 13.47 -13.12 -6.88
CA LEU A 502 12.75 -12.05 -6.17
C LEU A 502 13.64 -10.84 -5.89
N ALA A 503 14.84 -11.06 -5.34
CA ALA A 503 15.80 -9.99 -5.07
C ALA A 503 16.30 -9.31 -6.35
N THR A 504 16.49 -10.09 -7.43
CA THR A 504 16.91 -9.57 -8.73
C THR A 504 15.85 -8.64 -9.33
N ILE A 505 14.58 -9.06 -9.32
CA ILE A 505 13.46 -8.26 -9.84
C ILE A 505 13.29 -6.99 -8.99
N ALA A 506 13.38 -7.10 -7.67
CA ALA A 506 13.30 -5.93 -6.78
C ALA A 506 14.39 -4.90 -7.12
N ASN A 507 15.63 -5.35 -7.35
CA ASN A 507 16.73 -4.48 -7.74
C ASN A 507 16.51 -3.83 -9.12
N VAL A 508 16.02 -4.59 -10.11
CA VAL A 508 15.69 -4.07 -11.46
C VAL A 508 14.59 -3.00 -11.39
N GLU A 509 13.59 -3.21 -10.54
CA GLU A 509 12.46 -2.27 -10.34
C GLU A 509 12.77 -1.13 -9.35
N GLY A 510 14.00 -1.05 -8.85
CA GLY A 510 14.44 -0.03 -7.91
C GLY A 510 13.62 -0.02 -6.61
N CYS A 511 13.28 -1.20 -6.08
CA CYS A 511 12.63 -1.35 -4.78
C CYS A 511 13.41 -2.29 -3.86
N GLU A 512 13.26 -2.08 -2.55
CA GLU A 512 13.87 -2.93 -1.54
C GLU A 512 13.14 -4.27 -1.44
N VAL A 513 13.83 -5.32 -1.02
CA VAL A 513 13.20 -6.64 -0.81
C VAL A 513 12.06 -6.56 0.22
N GLN A 514 12.16 -5.66 1.19
CA GLN A 514 11.13 -5.37 2.20
C GLN A 514 9.86 -4.74 1.60
N GLN A 515 9.94 -4.17 0.40
CA GLN A 515 8.80 -3.65 -0.36
C GLN A 515 8.15 -4.71 -1.25
N THR A 516 8.56 -5.98 -1.12
CA THR A 516 8.03 -7.09 -1.92
C THR A 516 7.01 -7.93 -1.15
N ILE A 517 6.07 -8.49 -1.89
CA ILE A 517 5.10 -9.49 -1.42
C ILE A 517 5.43 -10.79 -2.15
N ALA A 518 5.50 -11.90 -1.43
CA ALA A 518 5.64 -13.23 -2.02
C ALA A 518 4.43 -14.09 -1.64
N VAL A 519 3.85 -14.80 -2.61
CA VAL A 519 2.71 -15.69 -2.40
C VAL A 519 3.04 -17.07 -2.95
N GLY A 520 2.84 -18.11 -2.15
CA GLY A 520 3.09 -19.50 -2.55
C GLY A 520 2.46 -20.50 -1.58
N ASP A 521 2.40 -21.77 -1.97
CA ASP A 521 1.77 -22.84 -1.19
C ASP A 521 2.77 -23.94 -0.75
N GLY A 522 3.92 -24.02 -1.42
CA GLY A 522 4.81 -25.17 -1.37
C GLY A 522 6.06 -24.96 -0.52
N ALA A 523 6.70 -26.07 -0.10
CA ALA A 523 7.93 -26.04 0.68
C ALA A 523 9.13 -25.47 -0.11
N ASN A 524 9.04 -25.53 -1.44
CA ASN A 524 9.93 -24.87 -2.39
C ASN A 524 9.85 -23.34 -2.33
N ASP A 525 8.79 -22.76 -1.78
CA ASP A 525 8.61 -21.30 -1.70
C ASP A 525 9.13 -20.71 -0.41
N ILE A 526 9.35 -21.52 0.64
CA ILE A 526 9.78 -21.04 1.97
C ILE A 526 10.94 -20.04 1.90
N PRO A 527 12.03 -20.27 1.14
CA PRO A 527 13.11 -19.29 1.06
C PRO A 527 12.71 -17.95 0.43
N MET A 528 11.78 -17.96 -0.54
CA MET A 528 11.25 -16.76 -1.19
C MET A 528 10.28 -16.03 -0.25
N LEU A 529 9.37 -16.77 0.38
CA LEU A 529 8.39 -16.24 1.33
C LEU A 529 9.07 -15.56 2.53
N ASN A 530 10.11 -16.18 3.09
CA ASN A 530 10.86 -15.62 4.23
C ASN A 530 11.74 -14.43 3.85
N ALA A 531 12.10 -14.30 2.58
CA ALA A 531 12.91 -13.17 2.12
C ALA A 531 12.05 -11.92 1.87
N ALA A 532 10.82 -12.08 1.38
CA ALA A 532 9.93 -10.97 1.09
C ALA A 532 9.54 -10.18 2.33
N GLY A 533 9.26 -8.88 2.17
CA GLY A 533 8.72 -8.06 3.27
C GLY A 533 7.32 -8.47 3.71
N LEU A 534 6.57 -9.17 2.84
CA LEU A 534 5.33 -9.85 3.18
C LEU A 534 5.26 -11.21 2.49
N GLY A 535 5.61 -12.28 3.21
CA GLY A 535 5.43 -13.66 2.77
C GLY A 535 4.05 -14.21 3.13
N ILE A 536 3.29 -14.69 2.14
CA ILE A 536 1.93 -15.19 2.28
C ILE A 536 1.87 -16.67 1.86
N ALA A 537 1.56 -17.53 2.82
CA ALA A 537 1.25 -18.93 2.56
C ALA A 537 -0.22 -19.07 2.09
N PHE A 538 -0.44 -19.34 0.81
CA PHE A 538 -1.77 -19.50 0.23
C PHE A 538 -2.16 -20.98 0.16
N CYS A 539 -3.26 -21.36 0.82
CA CYS A 539 -3.76 -22.74 0.93
C CYS A 539 -2.68 -23.79 1.20
N ALA A 540 -1.63 -23.38 1.92
CA ALA A 540 -0.36 -24.06 1.96
C ALA A 540 -0.35 -25.25 2.92
N LYS A 541 0.61 -26.16 2.77
CA LYS A 541 0.83 -27.27 3.71
C LYS A 541 1.29 -26.76 5.09
N PRO A 542 1.06 -27.50 6.20
CA PRO A 542 1.41 -27.03 7.55
C PRO A 542 2.85 -26.55 7.74
N LYS A 543 3.82 -27.21 7.08
CA LYS A 543 5.23 -26.82 7.11
C LYS A 543 5.47 -25.41 6.55
N VAL A 544 4.76 -25.05 5.49
CA VAL A 544 4.88 -23.76 4.82
C VAL A 544 4.16 -22.69 5.62
N GLN A 545 2.95 -23.00 6.10
CA GLN A 545 2.21 -22.12 6.99
C GLN A 545 3.03 -21.76 8.24
N ALA A 546 3.76 -22.72 8.83
CA ALA A 546 4.61 -22.47 9.98
C ALA A 546 5.85 -21.58 9.68
N ALA A 547 6.25 -21.48 8.41
CA ALA A 547 7.40 -20.67 8.01
C ALA A 547 7.05 -19.19 7.80
N THR A 548 5.76 -18.86 7.61
CA THR A 548 5.31 -17.49 7.32
C THR A 548 4.33 -16.98 8.38
N GLU A 549 4.39 -15.67 8.63
CA GLU A 549 3.45 -14.99 9.53
C GLU A 549 2.04 -14.91 8.94
N PHE A 550 1.93 -14.79 7.60
CA PHE A 550 0.66 -14.58 6.92
C PHE A 550 0.21 -15.82 6.17
N ARG A 551 -1.08 -16.10 6.28
CA ARG A 551 -1.71 -17.30 5.73
C ARG A 551 -3.08 -16.93 5.18
N ILE A 552 -3.42 -17.54 4.06
CA ILE A 552 -4.73 -17.43 3.43
C ILE A 552 -5.21 -18.84 3.18
N ASN A 553 -6.21 -19.28 3.94
CA ASN A 553 -6.87 -20.57 3.77
C ASN A 553 -8.24 -20.43 3.11
N GLN A 554 -8.80 -19.21 3.07
CA GLN A 554 -9.90 -18.89 2.17
C GLN A 554 -9.41 -19.11 0.73
N LYS A 555 -10.02 -20.04 -0.01
CA LYS A 555 -9.69 -20.38 -1.41
C LYS A 555 -10.05 -19.25 -2.38
N ASP A 556 -9.38 -18.11 -2.23
CA ASP A 556 -9.61 -16.86 -2.95
C ASP A 556 -8.39 -15.96 -2.85
N LEU A 557 -7.66 -15.83 -3.95
CA LEU A 557 -6.43 -15.05 -4.00
C LEU A 557 -6.71 -13.55 -3.86
N SER A 558 -7.94 -13.07 -4.10
CA SER A 558 -8.27 -11.65 -3.96
C SER A 558 -8.19 -11.16 -2.50
N THR A 559 -8.17 -12.07 -1.53
CA THR A 559 -7.98 -11.75 -0.10
C THR A 559 -6.62 -11.11 0.20
N VAL A 560 -5.62 -11.29 -0.66
CA VAL A 560 -4.33 -10.56 -0.59
C VAL A 560 -4.56 -9.05 -0.60
N LEU A 561 -5.58 -8.54 -1.32
CA LEU A 561 -5.93 -7.12 -1.33
C LEU A 561 -6.27 -6.60 0.08
N PHE A 562 -6.99 -7.39 0.88
CA PHE A 562 -7.34 -7.00 2.25
C PHE A 562 -6.12 -6.94 3.16
N LEU A 563 -5.16 -7.86 2.97
CA LEU A 563 -3.91 -7.87 3.75
C LEU A 563 -3.08 -6.59 3.51
N ILE A 564 -3.07 -6.09 2.27
CA ILE A 564 -2.40 -4.82 1.94
C ILE A 564 -3.27 -3.59 2.18
N GLY A 565 -4.45 -3.75 2.80
CA GLY A 565 -5.33 -2.65 3.19
C GLY A 565 -6.25 -2.11 2.10
N VAL A 566 -6.36 -2.79 0.95
CA VAL A 566 -7.25 -2.41 -0.14
C VAL A 566 -8.65 -2.97 0.13
N SER A 567 -9.61 -2.07 0.34
CA SER A 567 -11.03 -2.46 0.43
C SER A 567 -11.61 -2.86 -0.92
N GLU A 568 -12.65 -3.69 -0.91
CA GLU A 568 -13.37 -4.10 -2.12
C GLU A 568 -13.94 -2.89 -2.87
N ARG A 569 -14.46 -1.90 -2.14
CA ARG A 569 -14.93 -0.64 -2.71
C ARG A 569 -13.81 0.16 -3.40
N ALA A 570 -12.59 0.12 -2.86
CA ALA A 570 -11.44 0.77 -3.49
C ALA A 570 -11.05 0.05 -4.79
N ALA A 571 -11.01 -1.28 -4.76
CA ALA A 571 -10.76 -2.10 -5.96
C ALA A 571 -11.82 -1.87 -7.05
N GLU A 572 -13.10 -1.81 -6.70
CA GLU A 572 -14.20 -1.51 -7.62
C GLU A 572 -14.06 -0.12 -8.26
N ARG A 573 -13.68 0.90 -7.48
CA ARG A 573 -13.46 2.26 -8.00
C ARG A 573 -12.31 2.32 -9.00
N LEU A 574 -11.22 1.60 -8.74
CA LEU A 574 -10.08 1.48 -9.67
C LEU A 574 -10.48 0.78 -10.97
N ALA A 575 -11.40 -0.18 -10.92
CA ALA A 575 -11.92 -0.83 -12.11
C ALA A 575 -12.77 0.14 -12.98
N LEU A 576 -13.64 0.94 -12.37
CA LEU A 576 -14.53 1.88 -13.09
C LEU A 576 -13.78 3.05 -13.76
N SER A 577 -12.64 3.49 -13.20
CA SER A 577 -11.90 4.63 -13.73
C SER A 577 -11.26 4.37 -15.10
N SER A 578 -11.01 3.10 -15.47
CA SER A 578 -10.45 2.79 -16.79
C SER A 578 -11.48 2.62 -17.88
N ASP A 579 -12.67 2.11 -17.56
CA ASP A 579 -13.70 1.84 -18.57
C ASP A 579 -14.26 3.16 -19.12
N SER A 580 -14.30 4.20 -18.28
CA SER A 580 -14.62 5.57 -18.70
C SER A 580 -13.51 6.26 -19.50
N ALA A 581 -12.24 5.89 -19.30
CA ALA A 581 -11.13 6.38 -20.11
C ALA A 581 -11.12 5.73 -21.51
N GLY A 582 -11.49 4.44 -21.61
CA GLY A 582 -11.64 3.74 -22.88
C GLY A 582 -12.82 4.25 -23.72
N ALA A 583 -13.95 4.59 -23.09
CA ALA A 583 -15.13 5.12 -23.78
C ALA A 583 -15.01 6.60 -24.20
N ALA A 584 -14.08 7.37 -23.62
CA ALA A 584 -13.81 8.75 -24.00
C ALA A 584 -12.78 8.88 -25.15
N LEU A 585 -12.13 7.77 -25.52
CA LEU A 585 -11.13 7.68 -26.60
C LEU A 585 -11.67 6.94 -27.85
N SER A 586 -12.93 6.49 -27.83
CA SER A 586 -13.70 6.02 -28.99
C SER A 586 -14.72 7.06 -29.40
#